data_AF-A0A930F256-F1
#
_entry.id   AF-A0A930F256-F1
#
_cell.length_a   1.000
_cell.length_b   1.000
_cell.length_c   1.000
_cell.angle_alpha   90.00
_cell.angle_beta   90.00
_cell.angle_gamma   90.00
#
_symmetry.space_group_name_H-M   'P 1'
#
loop_
_entity.id
_entity.type
_entity.pdbx_description
1 polymer ?
#
loop_
_entity_poly.entity_id
_entity_poly.type
_entity_poly.pdbx_seq_one_letter_code
_entity_poly.pdbx_strand_id
1 'polypeptide(L)'
;MRDKKRAMGRGLGAILSAETKAVQTATDTGAEALVGNIMEVPIEDIFPNPDQPRTHFDEKALQELSESIKVLGIIQPITVRKEGQKYKIISGERRYRASKLAGLKTIPAYIR
;
A
#
# COMPACT_ATOMS: atom_id res chain seq x y z
N MET A 1 -0.07 -46.75 19.15
CA MET A 1 -0.64 -46.88 17.79
C MET A 1 -1.78 -45.87 17.63
N ARG A 2 -1.68 -45.02 16.58
CA ARG A 2 -2.78 -44.36 15.82
C ARG A 2 -3.46 -43.10 16.38
N ASP A 3 -3.13 -42.01 15.69
CA ASP A 3 -3.85 -40.75 15.50
C ASP A 3 -5.33 -40.83 15.08
N LYS A 4 -5.96 -39.64 15.17
CA LYS A 4 -7.24 -39.13 14.60
C LYS A 4 -8.41 -39.15 15.59
N LYS A 5 -9.10 -38.04 15.85
CA LYS A 5 -9.60 -37.07 14.86
C LYS A 5 -9.52 -35.62 15.36
N ARG A 6 -8.94 -34.80 14.49
CA ARG A 6 -9.08 -33.33 14.44
C ARG A 6 -10.56 -33.02 14.18
N ALA A 7 -11.21 -32.30 15.08
CA ALA A 7 -12.54 -31.73 14.84
C ALA A 7 -12.40 -30.21 14.75
N MET A 8 -12.73 -29.71 13.55
CA MET A 8 -13.23 -28.39 13.16
C MET A 8 -12.95 -27.18 14.06
N GLY A 9 -12.31 -26.17 13.47
CA GLY A 9 -12.33 -24.80 14.02
C GLY A 9 -11.00 -24.03 13.92
N ARG A 10 -9.92 -24.65 13.44
CA ARG A 10 -8.58 -24.01 13.36
C ARG A 10 -8.36 -23.16 12.10
N GLY A 11 -9.42 -22.59 11.54
CA GLY A 11 -9.34 -21.71 10.36
C GLY A 11 -9.36 -20.23 10.71
N LEU A 12 -10.26 -19.82 11.61
CA LEU A 12 -10.46 -18.40 11.93
C LEU A 12 -9.54 -17.87 13.04
N GLY A 13 -9.15 -18.71 14.01
CA GLY A 13 -8.25 -18.30 15.09
C GLY A 13 -6.82 -17.98 14.64
N ALA A 14 -6.37 -18.55 13.51
CA ALA A 14 -5.07 -18.25 12.93
C ALA A 14 -5.04 -16.89 12.20
N ILE A 15 -6.21 -16.43 11.73
CA ILE A 15 -6.34 -15.14 11.04
C ILE A 15 -6.47 -14.01 12.07
N LEU A 16 -7.24 -14.23 13.14
CA LEU A 16 -7.44 -13.26 14.22
C LEU A 16 -6.21 -13.11 15.15
N SER A 17 -5.37 -14.14 15.29
CA SER A 17 -4.15 -14.06 16.13
C SER A 17 -2.93 -13.45 15.40
N ALA A 18 -3.04 -13.13 14.11
CA ALA A 18 -2.00 -12.49 13.33
C ALA A 18 -2.08 -10.95 13.36
N GLU A 19 -3.15 -10.39 13.94
CA GLU A 19 -3.21 -8.97 14.25
C GLU A 19 -2.38 -8.74 15.52
N THR A 20 -1.44 -7.79 15.47
CA THR A 20 -0.51 -7.38 16.55
C THR A 20 0.89 -8.04 16.60
N LYS A 21 1.51 -8.33 15.46
CA LYS A 21 2.97 -8.20 15.38
C LYS A 21 3.36 -7.23 14.29
N ALA A 22 3.93 -6.11 14.72
CA ALA A 22 4.52 -5.08 13.88
C ALA A 22 5.65 -5.68 13.04
N VAL A 23 5.31 -6.17 11.84
CA VAL A 23 6.27 -6.62 10.85
C VAL A 23 6.95 -5.39 10.28
N GLN A 24 8.25 -5.24 10.53
CA GLN A 24 8.98 -4.03 10.18
C GLN A 24 9.81 -4.17 8.90
N THR A 25 10.10 -5.39 8.43
CA THR A 25 11.01 -5.59 7.30
C THR A 25 10.56 -6.71 6.36
N ALA A 26 10.90 -6.62 5.07
CA ALA A 26 10.62 -7.65 4.05
C ALA A 26 11.31 -9.01 4.30
N THR A 27 12.16 -9.11 5.32
CA THR A 27 12.86 -10.34 5.74
C THR A 27 12.25 -10.98 6.99
N ASP A 28 11.21 -10.40 7.57
CA ASP A 28 10.50 -11.01 8.70
C ASP A 28 9.71 -12.24 8.23
N THR A 29 9.71 -13.30 9.05
CA THR A 29 8.92 -14.51 8.82
C THR A 29 7.42 -14.17 8.85
N GLY A 30 6.81 -14.09 7.65
CA GLY A 30 5.45 -13.60 7.43
C GLY A 30 5.34 -12.46 6.41
N ALA A 31 6.46 -11.86 5.99
CA ALA A 31 6.51 -10.81 4.97
C ALA A 31 6.05 -11.30 3.58
N GLU A 32 6.20 -12.58 3.27
CA GLU A 32 5.66 -13.19 2.05
C GLU A 32 4.12 -13.12 1.97
N ALA A 33 3.42 -13.04 3.11
CA ALA A 33 1.98 -12.82 3.13
C ALA A 33 1.60 -11.35 2.88
N LEU A 34 2.55 -10.41 2.95
CA LEU A 34 2.36 -8.97 2.72
C LEU A 34 2.67 -8.55 1.28
N VAL A 35 3.42 -9.35 0.52
CA VAL A 35 3.67 -9.11 -0.92
C VAL A 35 2.37 -9.29 -1.69
N GLY A 36 1.66 -8.18 -1.92
CA GLY A 36 0.32 -8.17 -2.53
C GLY A 36 -0.78 -7.61 -1.63
N ASN A 37 -0.49 -7.31 -0.36
CA ASN A 37 -1.44 -6.62 0.51
C ASN A 37 -1.45 -5.12 0.23
N ILE A 38 -2.66 -4.58 0.12
CA ILE A 38 -2.91 -3.14 0.03
C ILE A 38 -2.87 -2.59 1.45
N MET A 39 -2.06 -1.56 1.68
CA MET A 39 -2.00 -0.85 2.95
C MET A 39 -2.28 0.63 2.75
N GLU A 40 -2.95 1.26 3.71
CA GLU A 40 -3.08 2.71 3.78
C GLU A 40 -1.77 3.31 4.28
N VAL A 41 -1.11 4.10 3.44
CA VAL A 41 0.18 4.72 3.73
C VAL A 41 0.02 6.23 3.83
N PRO A 42 0.57 6.89 4.88
CA PRO A 42 0.58 8.34 4.98
C PRO A 42 1.29 8.99 3.79
N ILE A 43 0.68 10.00 3.17
CA ILE A 43 1.27 10.70 2.00
C ILE A 43 2.62 11.33 2.36
N GLU A 44 2.81 11.76 3.60
CA GLU A 44 4.03 12.40 4.12
C GLU A 44 5.23 11.44 4.18
N ASP A 45 4.95 10.14 4.33
CA ASP A 45 5.98 9.09 4.36
C ASP A 45 6.36 8.60 2.95
N ILE A 46 5.63 9.02 1.93
CA ILE A 46 5.84 8.63 0.54
C ILE A 46 6.65 9.71 -0.18
N PHE A 47 7.72 9.30 -0.85
CA PHE A 47 8.54 10.19 -1.66
C PHE A 47 8.63 9.72 -3.12
N PRO A 48 8.71 10.68 -4.07
CA PRO A 48 8.78 10.38 -5.49
C PRO A 48 10.10 9.71 -5.85
N ASN A 49 10.09 8.95 -6.94
CA ASN A 49 11.33 8.42 -7.50
C ASN A 49 12.09 9.54 -8.24
N PRO A 50 13.37 9.82 -7.90
CA PRO A 50 14.17 10.79 -8.65
C PRO A 50 14.37 10.38 -10.11
N ASP A 51 14.42 9.08 -10.38
CA ASP A 51 14.67 8.51 -11.71
C ASP A 51 13.35 8.31 -12.51
N GLN A 52 12.37 9.20 -12.33
CA GLN A 52 11.10 9.10 -13.06
C GLN A 52 11.31 9.43 -14.55
N PRO A 53 10.98 8.50 -15.47
CA PRO A 53 11.12 8.76 -16.90
C PRO A 53 10.11 9.82 -17.39
N ARG A 54 8.99 9.98 -16.67
CA ARG A 54 8.00 11.00 -16.96
C ARG A 54 8.34 12.29 -16.22
N THR A 55 8.83 13.28 -16.95
CA THR A 55 9.16 14.61 -16.43
C THR A 55 8.03 15.62 -16.62
N HIS A 56 7.20 15.45 -17.67
CA HIS A 56 6.09 16.36 -17.96
C HIS A 56 4.74 15.81 -17.47
N PHE A 57 4.03 16.64 -16.71
CA PHE A 57 2.70 16.38 -16.21
C PHE A 57 1.79 17.54 -16.60
N ASP A 58 0.78 17.24 -17.41
CA ASP A 58 -0.31 18.17 -17.71
C ASP A 58 -1.06 18.48 -16.41
N GLU A 59 -1.04 19.74 -15.99
CA GLU A 59 -1.65 20.22 -14.77
C GLU A 59 -3.18 20.08 -14.79
N LYS A 60 -3.82 20.34 -15.93
CA LYS A 60 -5.28 20.24 -16.07
C LYS A 60 -5.73 18.79 -15.88
N ALA A 61 -5.06 17.86 -16.55
CA ALA A 61 -5.35 16.43 -16.39
C ALA A 61 -5.04 15.90 -14.97
N LEU A 62 -4.18 16.58 -14.21
CA LEU A 62 -3.85 16.22 -12.83
C LEU A 62 -4.88 16.79 -11.85
N GLN A 63 -5.41 17.98 -12.12
CA GLN A 63 -6.54 18.57 -11.39
C GLN A 63 -7.82 17.74 -11.57
N GLU A 64 -8.16 17.38 -12.81
CA GLU A 64 -9.31 16.51 -13.09
C GLU A 64 -9.20 15.16 -12.34
N LEU A 65 -8.00 14.56 -12.32
CA LEU A 65 -7.76 13.34 -11.54
C LEU A 65 -7.89 13.58 -10.03
N SER A 66 -7.42 14.70 -9.52
CA SER A 66 -7.56 15.08 -8.11
C SER A 66 -9.03 15.24 -7.71
N GLU A 67 -9.85 15.90 -8.55
CA GLU A 67 -11.29 16.02 -8.32
C GLU A 67 -11.98 14.66 -8.32
N SER A 68 -11.65 13.79 -9.29
CA SER A 68 -12.14 12.41 -9.30
C SER A 68 -11.75 11.64 -8.03
N ILE A 69 -10.52 11.80 -7.56
CA ILE A 69 -10.03 11.16 -6.33
C ILE A 69 -10.75 11.70 -5.09
N LYS A 70 -11.12 12.99 -5.03
CA LYS A 70 -11.90 13.54 -3.91
C LYS A 70 -13.28 12.91 -3.81
N VAL A 71 -13.92 12.62 -4.95
CA VAL A 71 -15.30 12.08 -4.99
C VAL A 71 -15.33 10.57 -4.82
N LEU A 72 -14.45 9.85 -5.52
CA LEU A 72 -14.49 8.39 -5.61
C LEU A 72 -13.42 7.70 -4.77
N GLY A 73 -12.44 8.45 -4.25
CA GLY A 73 -11.23 7.89 -3.67
C GLY A 73 -10.29 7.33 -4.74
N ILE A 74 -9.31 6.55 -4.29
CA ILE A 74 -8.29 5.96 -5.14
C ILE A 74 -8.72 4.53 -5.48
N ILE A 75 -9.26 4.36 -6.69
CA ILE A 75 -9.74 3.05 -7.18
C ILE A 75 -8.59 2.07 -7.35
N GLN A 76 -7.48 2.54 -7.91
CA GLN A 76 -6.29 1.72 -8.10
C GLN A 76 -5.22 2.14 -7.08
N PRO A 77 -4.72 1.22 -6.23
CA PRO A 77 -3.62 1.49 -5.32
C PRO A 77 -2.30 1.76 -6.05
N ILE A 78 -1.47 2.64 -5.49
CA ILE A 78 -0.11 2.89 -6.03
C ILE A 78 0.83 1.75 -5.64
N THR A 79 2.02 1.70 -6.22
CA THR A 79 3.03 0.71 -5.82
C THR A 79 4.23 1.44 -5.24
N VAL A 80 4.61 1.07 -4.03
CA VAL A 80 5.74 1.65 -3.30
C VAL A 80 6.70 0.56 -2.84
N ARG A 81 7.95 0.95 -2.64
CA ARG A 81 8.97 0.13 -1.99
C ARG A 81 9.27 0.71 -0.61
N LYS A 82 9.42 -0.12 0.41
CA LYS A 82 9.88 0.37 1.72
C LYS A 82 11.37 0.73 1.67
N GLU A 83 11.72 1.91 2.18
CA GLU A 83 13.11 2.40 2.26
C GLU A 83 13.33 3.05 3.64
N GLY A 84 13.86 2.24 4.58
CA GLY A 84 13.94 2.60 5.98
C GLY A 84 12.55 2.77 6.61
N GLN A 85 12.28 3.96 7.13
CA GLN A 85 10.97 4.32 7.71
C GLN A 85 9.99 4.92 6.68
N LYS A 86 10.43 5.18 5.45
CA LYS A 86 9.65 5.84 4.41
C LYS A 86 9.38 4.91 3.22
N TYR A 87 8.60 5.39 2.25
CA TYR A 87 8.17 4.64 1.08
C TYR A 87 8.54 5.36 -0.22
N LYS A 88 9.27 4.67 -1.10
CA LYS A 88 9.63 5.17 -2.43
C LYS A 88 8.58 4.75 -3.45
N ILE A 89 8.08 5.68 -4.26
CA ILE A 89 7.15 5.35 -5.35
C ILE A 89 7.86 4.51 -6.42
N ILE A 90 7.31 3.35 -6.75
CA ILE A 90 7.69 2.57 -7.93
C ILE A 90 6.78 2.95 -9.10
N SER A 91 5.47 3.00 -8.86
CA SER A 91 4.46 3.31 -9.89
C SER A 91 3.27 4.05 -9.29
N GLY A 92 2.63 4.88 -10.11
CA GLY A 92 1.46 5.66 -9.70
C GLY A 92 1.76 7.10 -9.29
N GLU A 93 2.87 7.68 -9.73
CA GLU A 93 3.27 9.07 -9.44
C GLU A 93 2.14 10.10 -9.68
N ARG A 94 1.38 9.96 -10.79
CA ARG A 94 0.22 10.83 -11.07
C ARG A 94 -0.85 10.74 -9.99
N ARG A 95 -1.15 9.52 -9.52
CA ARG A 95 -2.13 9.27 -8.46
C ARG A 95 -1.64 9.85 -7.15
N TYR A 96 -0.37 9.66 -6.80
CA TYR A 96 0.24 10.29 -5.62
C TYR A 96 0.12 11.82 -5.66
N ARG A 97 0.52 12.45 -6.76
CA ARG A 97 0.42 13.92 -6.94
C ARG A 97 -1.02 14.42 -6.86
N ALA A 98 -1.93 13.75 -7.56
CA ALA A 98 -3.35 14.09 -7.53
C ALA A 98 -3.96 13.87 -6.14
N SER A 99 -3.52 12.86 -5.39
CA SER A 99 -3.95 12.61 -4.00
C SER A 99 -3.48 13.71 -3.05
N LYS A 100 -2.26 14.23 -3.29
CA LYS A 100 -1.73 15.38 -2.55
C LYS A 100 -2.53 16.65 -2.84
N LEU A 101 -2.88 16.90 -4.10
CA LEU A 101 -3.80 17.99 -4.47
C LEU A 101 -5.23 17.78 -3.93
N ALA A 102 -5.64 16.52 -3.81
CA ALA A 102 -6.93 16.15 -3.24
C ALA A 102 -7.00 16.41 -1.72
N GLY A 103 -5.86 16.60 -1.05
CA GLY A 103 -5.78 16.82 0.40
C GLY A 103 -5.98 15.54 1.21
N LEU A 104 -5.73 14.37 0.61
CA LEU A 104 -5.79 13.10 1.32
C LEU A 104 -4.64 12.98 2.33
N LYS A 105 -4.89 12.31 3.45
CA LYS A 105 -3.86 12.05 4.48
C LYS A 105 -3.12 10.73 4.24
N THR A 106 -3.87 9.71 3.82
CA THR A 106 -3.37 8.38 3.50
C THR A 106 -3.84 7.98 2.11
N ILE A 107 -3.09 7.06 1.49
CA ILE A 107 -3.47 6.47 0.20
C ILE A 107 -3.21 4.96 0.20
N PRO A 108 -4.04 4.17 -0.51
CA PRO A 108 -3.81 2.75 -0.64
C PRO A 108 -2.60 2.50 -1.53
N ALA A 109 -1.67 1.69 -1.03
CA ALA A 109 -0.44 1.32 -1.72
C ALA A 109 -0.13 -0.17 -1.54
N TYR A 110 0.35 -0.79 -2.62
CA TYR A 110 1.05 -2.07 -2.57
C TYR A 110 2.49 -1.83 -2.12
N ILE A 111 2.90 -2.53 -1.06
CA ILE A 111 4.28 -2.51 -0.60
C ILE A 111 5.01 -3.70 -1.21
N ARG A 112 6.10 -3.41 -1.92
CA ARG A 112 7.05 -4.40 -2.47
C ARG A 112 8.44 -4.24 -1.86
#